data_AF-H2ZXU2-F1
#
_entry.id   AF-H2ZXU2-F1
#
_cell.length_a   1.000
_cell.length_b   1.000
_cell.length_c   1.000
_cell.angle_alpha   90.00
_cell.angle_beta   90.00
_cell.angle_gamma   90.00
#
_symmetry.space_group_name_H-M   'P 1'
#
loop_
_entity.id
_entity.type
_entity.pdbx_description
1 polymer ?
#
loop_
_entity_poly.entity_id
_entity_poly.type
_entity_poly.pdbx_seq_one_letter_code
_entity_poly.pdbx_strand_id
1 'polypeptide(L)'
;NADESGIYFRALPDGTLTFKSDNKKGGKKSKERITALFICSMTGKKKDLFIIRKSQNPRCFKNVRHLPVRYAANASAWMMGYLFGEWLKDWDQKLGQERRKILLLVDNCTAHVTKDVALRNIRLEFLPKNTTSILQPCDQGIIRTAKAYFHKQLARTVLHHVDDENNKATAVEIARKISPLDAILMLANAWSDVNALTVRNCWKKGEIYSS
;
A
#
# COMPACT_ATOMS: atom_id res chain seq x y z
N ASN A 1 -5.51 -10.97 7.49
CA ASN A 1 -5.38 -11.09 6.03
C ASN A 1 -4.36 -10.06 5.57
N ALA A 2 -3.52 -10.44 4.62
CA ALA A 2 -2.57 -9.56 4.00
C ALA A 2 -2.63 -9.70 2.48
N ASP A 3 -2.41 -8.59 1.78
CA ASP A 3 -2.42 -8.53 0.32
C ASP A 3 -1.68 -7.30 -0.20
N GLU A 4 -1.08 -7.41 -1.37
CA GLU A 4 -0.33 -6.34 -2.00
C GLU A 4 -1.12 -5.53 -3.00
N SER A 5 -0.79 -4.25 -3.07
CA SER A 5 -1.23 -3.43 -4.19
C SER A 5 -0.18 -2.46 -4.70
N GLY A 6 -0.19 -2.28 -6.01
CA GLY A 6 0.52 -1.19 -6.67
C GLY A 6 -0.21 0.14 -6.49
N ILE A 7 0.51 1.14 -6.01
CA ILE A 7 0.07 2.53 -5.87
C ILE A 7 0.82 3.39 -6.88
N TYR A 8 0.09 3.99 -7.82
CA TYR A 8 0.64 4.91 -8.82
C TYR A 8 0.42 6.34 -8.35
N PHE A 9 1.51 7.05 -8.06
CA PHE A 9 1.44 8.35 -7.37
C PHE A 9 1.77 9.54 -8.26
N ARG A 10 2.25 9.31 -9.50
CA ARG A 10 2.54 10.35 -10.51
C ARG A 10 1.59 10.32 -11.70
N ALA A 11 0.56 9.49 -11.62
CA ALA A 11 -0.54 9.53 -12.56
C ALA A 11 -1.69 10.29 -11.89
N LEU A 12 -2.09 11.43 -12.47
CA LEU A 12 -3.32 12.09 -12.04
C LEU A 12 -4.52 11.18 -12.33
N PRO A 13 -5.58 11.23 -11.49
CA PRO A 13 -6.85 10.59 -11.83
C PRO A 13 -7.36 11.17 -13.16
N ASP A 14 -7.80 10.31 -14.08
CA ASP A 14 -8.29 10.65 -15.44
C ASP A 14 -9.57 11.54 -15.44
N GLY A 15 -9.93 12.18 -14.33
CA GLY A 15 -11.16 12.97 -14.15
C GLY A 15 -10.96 14.40 -13.66
N THR A 16 -9.75 14.96 -13.68
CA THR A 16 -9.56 16.39 -13.41
C THR A 16 -9.77 17.18 -14.71
N LEU A 17 -10.95 17.82 -14.77
CA LEU A 17 -11.37 18.90 -15.66
C LEU A 17 -10.35 19.26 -16.75
N THR A 18 -10.65 18.79 -17.95
CA THR A 18 -10.10 19.33 -19.19
C THR A 18 -10.41 20.83 -19.26
N PHE A 19 -9.47 21.66 -18.79
CA PHE A 19 -9.39 23.02 -19.28
C PHE A 19 -9.15 22.90 -20.79
N LYS A 20 -10.13 23.39 -21.57
CA LYS A 20 -10.16 23.37 -23.03
C LYS A 20 -9.00 24.19 -23.61
N SER A 21 -7.76 23.72 -23.51
CA SER A 21 -6.61 24.19 -24.30
C SER A 21 -5.36 23.37 -23.99
N ASP A 22 -5.37 22.05 -24.17
CA ASP A 22 -4.13 21.37 -24.55
C ASP A 22 -4.41 19.98 -25.14
N ASN A 23 -4.63 19.97 -26.47
CA ASN A 23 -4.66 18.78 -27.31
C ASN A 23 -3.24 18.19 -27.47
N LYS A 24 -2.62 17.75 -26.37
CA LYS A 24 -1.35 17.01 -26.44
C LYS A 24 -1.60 15.51 -26.42
N LYS A 25 -1.81 14.98 -27.64
CA LYS A 25 -1.66 13.55 -27.96
C LYS A 25 -0.29 13.06 -27.43
N GLY A 26 -0.28 12.03 -26.60
CA GLY A 26 0.93 11.20 -26.37
C GLY A 26 1.81 11.50 -25.15
N GLY A 27 1.30 12.11 -24.08
CA GLY A 27 2.07 12.22 -22.83
C GLY A 27 2.26 10.86 -22.15
N LYS A 28 3.47 10.29 -22.17
CA LYS A 28 3.83 9.04 -21.46
C LYS A 28 3.47 9.18 -19.97
N LYS A 29 2.35 8.56 -19.54
CA LYS A 29 1.94 8.55 -18.13
C LYS A 29 3.13 8.02 -17.30
N SER A 30 3.56 8.78 -16.30
CA SER A 30 4.62 8.32 -15.40
C SER A 30 4.13 7.09 -14.65
N LYS A 31 4.63 5.91 -15.03
CA LYS A 31 4.25 4.61 -14.44
C LYS A 31 4.96 4.35 -13.10
N GLU A 32 5.38 5.40 -12.40
CA GLU A 32 6.10 5.23 -11.15
C GLU A 32 5.15 4.71 -10.07
N ARG A 33 5.56 3.60 -9.46
CA ARG A 33 4.73 2.77 -8.61
C ARG A 33 5.43 2.47 -7.30
N ILE A 34 4.64 2.42 -6.24
CA ILE A 34 5.00 1.86 -4.94
C ILE A 34 4.23 0.56 -4.78
N THR A 35 4.88 -0.52 -4.36
CA THR A 35 4.18 -1.74 -3.97
C THR A 35 4.00 -1.71 -2.46
N ALA A 36 2.76 -1.85 -1.98
CA ALA A 36 2.43 -1.81 -0.57
C ALA A 36 1.70 -3.08 -0.17
N LEU A 37 2.19 -3.77 0.86
CA LEU A 37 1.50 -4.86 1.53
C LEU A 37 0.62 -4.27 2.64
N PHE A 38 -0.70 -4.52 2.53
CA PHE A 38 -1.70 -4.13 3.50
C PHE A 38 -1.98 -5.31 4.41
N ILE A 39 -1.96 -5.10 5.73
CA ILE A 39 -2.29 -6.16 6.70
C ILE A 39 -3.33 -5.66 7.70
N CYS A 40 -4.41 -6.41 7.83
CA CYS A 40 -5.45 -6.14 8.83
C CYS A 40 -5.99 -7.42 9.47
N SER A 41 -6.58 -7.29 10.65
CA SER A 41 -7.28 -8.35 11.37
C SER A 41 -8.80 -8.22 11.22
N MET A 42 -9.51 -9.31 11.53
CA MET A 42 -10.97 -9.33 11.64
C MET A 42 -11.54 -8.30 12.60
N THR A 43 -10.80 -7.92 13.64
CA THR A 43 -11.23 -6.93 14.63
C THR A 43 -11.11 -5.48 14.14
N GLY A 44 -10.49 -5.27 12.98
CA GLY A 44 -10.20 -3.96 12.42
C GLY A 44 -8.84 -3.39 12.82
N LYS A 45 -7.99 -4.17 13.51
CA LYS A 45 -6.61 -3.75 13.79
C LYS A 45 -5.80 -3.82 12.50
N LYS A 46 -4.97 -2.80 12.26
CA LYS A 46 -4.11 -2.67 11.09
C LYS A 46 -2.65 -2.73 11.52
N LYS A 47 -1.78 -3.26 10.67
CA LYS A 47 -0.34 -3.14 10.82
C LYS A 47 0.17 -2.03 9.93
N ASP A 48 1.33 -1.46 10.26
CA ASP A 48 2.03 -0.54 9.36
C ASP A 48 2.28 -1.20 8.00
N LEU A 49 2.21 -0.39 6.95
CA LEU A 49 2.44 -0.86 5.59
C LEU A 49 3.86 -1.39 5.44
N PHE A 50 4.01 -2.43 4.63
CA PHE A 50 5.32 -2.83 4.12
C PHE A 50 5.46 -2.37 2.67
N ILE A 51 6.35 -1.41 2.45
CA ILE A 51 6.57 -0.71 1.19
C ILE A 51 7.80 -1.28 0.48
N ILE A 52 7.62 -1.61 -0.80
CA ILE A 52 8.70 -2.06 -1.69
C ILE A 52 8.84 -1.12 -2.88
N ARG A 53 10.07 -0.70 -3.16
CA ARG A 53 10.44 0.17 -4.28
C ARG A 53 11.73 -0.29 -4.97
N LYS A 54 12.14 0.41 -6.03
CA LYS A 54 13.38 0.10 -6.77
C LYS A 54 14.67 0.53 -6.08
N SER A 55 14.67 1.73 -5.50
CA SER A 55 15.87 2.32 -4.92
C SER A 55 15.93 2.04 -3.43
N GLN A 56 17.04 1.50 -2.94
CA GLN A 56 17.25 1.29 -1.51
C GLN A 56 17.33 2.61 -0.72
N ASN A 57 18.01 3.61 -1.30
CA ASN A 57 18.26 4.91 -0.68
C ASN A 57 17.86 6.03 -1.65
N PRO A 58 16.55 6.30 -1.83
CA PRO A 58 16.12 7.39 -2.69
C PRO A 58 16.57 8.74 -2.11
N ARG A 59 16.97 9.69 -2.97
CA ARG A 59 17.50 11.00 -2.53
C ARG A 59 16.54 11.75 -1.59
N CYS A 60 15.23 11.57 -1.76
CA CYS A 60 14.22 12.18 -0.90
C CYS A 60 14.19 11.62 0.53
N PHE A 61 14.89 10.52 0.82
CA PHE A 61 15.04 10.00 2.19
C PHE A 61 16.24 10.62 2.92
N LYS A 62 17.01 11.49 2.25
CA LYS A 62 18.10 12.21 2.91
C LYS A 62 17.53 12.98 4.11
N ASN A 63 18.14 12.77 5.29
CA ASN A 63 17.72 13.33 6.58
C ASN A 63 16.39 12.81 7.17
N VAL A 64 15.79 11.77 6.58
CA VAL A 64 14.63 11.10 7.19
C VAL A 64 15.12 10.11 8.24
N ARG A 65 14.81 10.36 9.51
CA ARG A 65 15.21 9.48 10.64
C ARG A 65 14.24 8.33 10.86
N HIS A 66 12.95 8.58 10.67
CA HIS A 66 11.88 7.61 10.92
C HIS A 66 10.85 7.66 9.79
N LEU A 67 10.45 6.48 9.32
CA LEU A 67 9.34 6.31 8.39
C LEU A 67 8.17 5.64 9.12
N PRO A 68 6.91 6.05 8.87
CA PRO A 68 5.72 5.43 9.47
C PRO A 68 5.35 4.09 8.80
N VAL A 69 6.29 3.50 8.04
CA VAL A 69 6.11 2.27 7.28
C VAL A 69 7.39 1.45 7.37
N ARG A 70 7.28 0.15 7.15
CA ARG A 70 8.45 -0.66 6.85
C ARG A 70 8.82 -0.48 5.38
N TYR A 71 10.11 -0.36 5.09
CA TYR A 71 10.62 -0.12 3.74
C TYR A 71 11.64 -1.19 3.33
N ALA A 72 11.54 -1.67 2.11
CA ALA A 72 12.58 -2.45 1.44
C ALA A 72 12.69 -2.04 -0.03
N ALA A 73 13.80 -2.40 -0.68
CA ALA A 73 13.93 -2.21 -2.10
C ALA A 73 14.47 -3.44 -2.84
N ASN A 74 14.03 -3.58 -4.09
CA ASN A 74 14.56 -4.54 -5.04
C ASN A 74 14.39 -4.01 -6.47
N ALA A 75 15.15 -4.54 -7.44
CA ALA A 75 15.13 -4.02 -8.82
C ALA A 75 13.74 -4.08 -9.50
N SER A 76 12.91 -5.05 -9.10
CA SER A 76 11.59 -5.28 -9.70
C SER A 76 10.50 -4.34 -9.13
N ALA A 77 10.70 -3.79 -7.92
CA ALA A 77 9.68 -3.14 -7.10
C ALA A 77 8.40 -3.98 -6.91
N TRP A 78 8.52 -5.30 -6.85
CA TRP A 78 7.44 -6.24 -6.53
C TRP A 78 7.75 -6.98 -5.23
N MET A 79 6.74 -7.60 -4.61
CA MET A 79 6.99 -8.54 -3.51
C MET A 79 7.83 -9.71 -4.03
N MET A 80 8.85 -10.08 -3.26
CA MET A 80 9.70 -11.23 -3.53
C MET A 80 9.66 -12.14 -2.32
N GLY A 81 9.70 -13.46 -2.53
CA GLY A 81 9.62 -14.46 -1.46
C GLY A 81 10.60 -14.24 -0.32
N TYR A 82 11.84 -13.86 -0.61
CA TYR A 82 12.83 -13.59 0.44
C TYR A 82 12.46 -12.36 1.29
N LEU A 83 11.98 -11.26 0.68
CA LEU A 83 11.54 -10.06 1.40
C LEU A 83 10.33 -10.36 2.28
N PHE A 84 9.37 -11.13 1.75
CA PHE A 84 8.20 -11.56 2.50
C PHE A 84 8.61 -12.46 3.67
N GLY A 85 9.54 -13.39 3.44
CA GLY A 85 10.06 -14.29 4.46
C GLY A 85 10.82 -13.59 5.59
N GLU A 86 11.71 -12.64 5.28
CA GLU A 86 12.40 -11.82 6.27
C GLU A 86 11.41 -10.97 7.07
N TRP A 87 10.44 -10.36 6.39
CA TRP A 87 9.38 -9.60 7.04
C TRP A 87 8.55 -10.45 8.00
N LEU A 88 8.20 -11.69 7.62
CA LEU A 88 7.49 -12.64 8.47
C LEU A 88 8.32 -13.04 9.70
N LYS A 89 9.61 -13.36 9.54
CA LYS A 89 10.50 -13.72 10.66
C LYS A 89 10.56 -12.63 11.73
N ASP A 90 10.73 -11.38 11.30
CA ASP A 90 10.76 -10.24 12.22
C ASP A 90 9.42 -10.04 12.94
N TRP A 91 8.31 -10.26 12.25
CA TRP A 91 7.00 -10.15 12.89
C TRP A 91 6.73 -11.31 13.85
N ASP A 92 7.12 -12.53 13.48
CA ASP A 92 7.00 -13.73 14.32
C ASP A 92 7.77 -13.59 15.64
N GLN A 93 8.99 -13.04 15.58
CA GLN A 93 9.79 -12.77 16.78
C GLN A 93 9.11 -11.77 17.72
N LYS A 94 8.57 -10.66 17.17
CA LYS A 94 7.83 -9.66 17.94
C LYS A 94 6.58 -10.25 18.59
N LEU A 95 5.83 -11.07 17.86
CA LEU A 95 4.67 -11.77 18.39
C LEU A 95 5.03 -12.74 19.52
N GLY A 96 6.19 -13.40 19.43
CA GLY A 96 6.72 -14.24 20.51
C GLY A 96 7.02 -13.44 21.78
N GLN A 97 7.60 -12.24 21.65
CA GLN A 97 7.81 -11.33 22.79
C GLN A 97 6.48 -10.86 23.39
N GLU A 98 5.45 -10.65 22.57
CA GLU A 98 4.08 -10.34 22.98
C GLU A 98 3.30 -11.57 23.50
N ARG A 99 3.89 -12.78 23.51
CA ARG A 99 3.22 -14.06 23.82
C ARG A 99 1.92 -14.28 23.04
N ARG A 100 1.91 -13.85 21.78
CA ARG A 100 0.73 -13.82 20.93
C ARG A 100 0.91 -14.74 19.74
N LYS A 101 -0.11 -15.53 19.43
CA LYS A 101 -0.20 -16.33 18.19
C LYS A 101 -1.28 -15.79 17.27
N ILE A 102 -1.05 -15.84 15.97
CA ILE A 102 -2.00 -15.38 14.96
C ILE A 102 -2.10 -16.33 13.78
N LEU A 103 -3.23 -16.25 13.08
CA LEU A 103 -3.40 -16.78 11.73
C LEU A 103 -3.24 -15.65 10.71
N LEU A 104 -2.37 -15.83 9.72
CA LEU A 104 -2.19 -14.91 8.61
C LEU A 104 -2.70 -15.56 7.32
N LEU A 105 -3.78 -15.00 6.78
CA LEU A 105 -4.35 -15.39 5.49
C LEU A 105 -3.73 -14.55 4.36
N VAL A 106 -3.21 -15.19 3.32
CA VAL A 106 -2.66 -14.57 2.10
C VAL A 106 -3.17 -15.27 0.84
N ASP A 107 -3.11 -14.62 -0.32
CA ASP A 107 -3.41 -15.28 -1.59
C ASP A 107 -2.34 -16.33 -1.95
N ASN A 108 -2.68 -17.21 -2.89
CA ASN A 108 -1.77 -18.25 -3.38
C ASN A 108 -0.83 -17.70 -4.47
N CYS A 109 -0.05 -16.68 -4.10
CA CYS A 109 0.99 -16.08 -4.94
C CYS A 109 2.36 -16.73 -4.68
N THR A 110 3.17 -16.90 -5.74
CA THR A 110 4.54 -17.44 -5.61
C THR A 110 5.44 -16.56 -4.74
N ALA A 111 5.17 -15.26 -4.67
CA ALA A 111 5.87 -14.34 -3.78
C ALA A 111 5.60 -14.61 -2.29
N HIS A 112 4.55 -15.34 -1.95
CA HIS A 112 4.21 -15.73 -0.58
C HIS A 112 4.76 -17.09 -0.18
N VAL A 113 5.26 -17.87 -1.14
CA VAL A 113 5.87 -19.17 -0.90
C VAL A 113 7.28 -18.95 -0.33
N THR A 114 7.41 -19.20 0.97
CA THR A 114 8.65 -19.02 1.72
C THR A 114 9.18 -20.40 2.11
N LYS A 115 9.96 -21.02 1.21
CA LYS A 115 10.39 -22.44 1.36
C LYS A 115 11.24 -22.71 2.62
N ASP A 116 11.83 -21.69 3.25
CA ASP A 116 12.80 -21.83 4.34
C ASP A 116 12.51 -20.92 5.55
N VAL A 117 11.22 -20.65 5.83
CA VAL A 117 10.82 -19.78 6.93
C VAL A 117 10.06 -20.58 8.00
N ALA A 118 10.76 -20.93 9.07
CA ALA A 118 10.17 -21.53 10.26
C ALA A 118 9.53 -20.44 11.15
N LEU A 119 8.20 -20.46 11.27
CA LEU A 119 7.42 -19.54 12.09
C LEU A 119 6.88 -20.27 13.33
N ARG A 120 6.91 -19.63 14.49
CA ARG A 120 6.41 -20.22 15.76
C ARG A 120 5.10 -19.60 16.24
N ASN A 121 4.88 -18.34 15.89
CA ASN A 121 3.79 -17.50 16.38
C ASN A 121 2.81 -17.10 15.26
N ILE A 122 3.23 -17.17 14.00
CA ILE A 122 2.40 -16.96 12.83
C ILE A 122 2.11 -18.31 12.17
N ARG A 123 0.83 -18.69 12.14
CA ARG A 123 0.34 -19.74 11.22
C ARG A 123 -0.02 -19.07 9.90
N LEU A 124 0.75 -19.35 8.85
CA LEU A 124 0.49 -18.85 7.50
C LEU A 124 -0.45 -19.81 6.78
N GLU A 125 -1.57 -19.29 6.25
CA GLU A 125 -2.54 -20.07 5.48
C GLU A 125 -2.82 -19.38 4.15
N PHE A 126 -2.90 -20.20 3.09
CA PHE A 126 -3.13 -19.73 1.72
C PHE A 126 -4.60 -19.87 1.37
N LEU A 127 -5.19 -18.80 0.83
CA LEU A 127 -6.52 -18.87 0.27
C LEU A 127 -6.55 -19.81 -0.95
N PRO A 128 -7.69 -20.46 -1.24
CA PRO A 128 -7.84 -21.26 -2.45
C PRO A 128 -7.49 -20.47 -3.72
N LYS A 129 -7.02 -21.18 -4.75
CA LYS A 129 -6.74 -20.54 -6.04
C LYS A 129 -8.02 -19.95 -6.62
N ASN A 130 -7.89 -18.81 -7.30
CA ASN A 130 -8.97 -18.10 -8.01
C ASN A 130 -10.12 -17.60 -7.13
N THR A 131 -10.00 -17.61 -5.80
CA THR A 131 -11.04 -17.07 -4.90
C THR A 131 -10.70 -15.68 -4.36
N THR A 132 -9.58 -15.08 -4.79
CA THR A 132 -9.05 -13.81 -4.25
C THR A 132 -10.10 -12.69 -4.25
N SER A 133 -10.77 -12.43 -5.38
CA SER A 133 -11.79 -11.38 -5.48
C SER A 133 -13.05 -11.62 -4.64
N ILE A 134 -13.28 -12.85 -4.18
CA ILE A 134 -14.49 -13.26 -3.44
C ILE A 134 -14.19 -13.40 -1.94
N LEU A 135 -13.10 -14.07 -1.59
CA LEU A 135 -12.80 -14.42 -0.19
C LEU A 135 -11.81 -13.46 0.46
N GLN A 136 -10.96 -12.76 -0.28
CA GLN A 136 -9.88 -11.96 0.31
C GLN A 136 -10.40 -10.65 0.89
N PRO A 137 -10.38 -10.44 2.23
CA PRO A 137 -10.89 -9.21 2.84
C PRO A 137 -10.23 -7.93 2.33
N CYS A 138 -8.93 -7.97 2.02
CA CYS A 138 -8.20 -6.85 1.43
C CYS A 138 -8.81 -6.39 0.09
N ASP A 139 -9.28 -7.33 -0.74
CA ASP A 139 -9.96 -7.07 -2.01
C ASP A 139 -11.44 -6.75 -1.86
N GLN A 140 -12.05 -7.03 -0.70
CA GLN A 140 -13.43 -6.68 -0.39
C GLN A 140 -13.67 -5.19 -0.10
N GLY A 141 -12.72 -4.33 -0.45
CA GLY A 141 -12.86 -2.87 -0.41
C GLY A 141 -11.83 -2.16 0.46
N ILE A 142 -11.02 -2.88 1.25
CA ILE A 142 -10.01 -2.26 2.12
C ILE A 142 -8.95 -1.53 1.30
N ILE A 143 -8.33 -2.22 0.35
CA ILE A 143 -7.31 -1.63 -0.53
C ILE A 143 -7.92 -0.53 -1.39
N ARG A 144 -9.15 -0.74 -1.88
CA ARG A 144 -9.89 0.27 -2.66
C ARG A 144 -10.10 1.56 -1.85
N THR A 145 -10.52 1.46 -0.59
CA THR A 145 -10.70 2.62 0.29
C THR A 145 -9.39 3.32 0.60
N ALA A 146 -8.33 2.57 0.91
CA ALA A 146 -7.00 3.14 1.12
C ALA A 146 -6.50 3.93 -0.11
N LYS A 147 -6.69 3.37 -1.33
CA LYS A 147 -6.37 4.06 -2.58
C LYS A 147 -7.22 5.31 -2.81
N ALA A 148 -8.50 5.27 -2.47
CA ALA A 148 -9.39 6.42 -2.59
C ALA A 148 -8.94 7.57 -1.66
N TYR A 149 -8.58 7.25 -0.42
CA TYR A 149 -8.05 8.24 0.53
C TYR A 149 -6.69 8.77 0.10
N PHE A 150 -5.81 7.91 -0.42
CA PHE A 150 -4.54 8.33 -1.00
C PHE A 150 -4.74 9.33 -2.15
N HIS A 151 -5.61 9.03 -3.12
CA HIS A 151 -5.88 9.94 -4.23
C HIS A 151 -6.57 11.24 -3.78
N LYS A 152 -7.41 11.20 -2.74
CA LYS A 152 -7.99 12.40 -2.14
C LYS A 152 -6.91 13.31 -1.54
N GLN A 153 -5.92 12.74 -0.85
CA GLN A 153 -4.80 13.51 -0.31
C GLN A 153 -3.93 14.08 -1.44
N LEU A 154 -3.60 13.28 -2.45
CA LEU A 154 -2.86 13.72 -3.63
C LEU A 154 -3.56 14.91 -4.33
N ALA A 155 -4.87 14.79 -4.58
CA ALA A 155 -5.65 15.86 -5.20
C ALA A 155 -5.65 17.14 -4.37
N ARG A 156 -5.78 17.04 -3.04
CA ARG A 156 -5.70 18.18 -2.12
C ARG A 156 -4.34 18.87 -2.16
N THR A 157 -3.25 18.09 -2.17
CA THR A 157 -1.89 18.65 -2.30
C THR A 157 -1.72 19.38 -3.62
N VAL A 158 -2.24 18.83 -4.72
CA VAL A 158 -2.18 19.49 -6.03
C VAL A 158 -2.97 20.79 -6.02
N LEU A 159 -4.21 20.79 -5.53
CA LEU A 159 -5.06 21.99 -5.47
C LEU A 159 -4.39 23.11 -4.64
N HIS A 160 -3.88 22.79 -3.45
CA HIS A 160 -3.20 23.77 -2.60
C HIS A 160 -2.02 24.47 -3.29
N HIS A 161 -1.31 23.77 -4.19
CA HIS A 161 -0.20 24.38 -4.93
C HIS A 161 -0.66 25.14 -6.18
N VAL A 162 -1.82 24.80 -6.75
CA VAL A 162 -2.41 25.53 -7.89
C VAL A 162 -3.03 26.84 -7.42
N ASP A 163 -3.63 26.85 -6.23
CA ASP A 163 -4.27 28.04 -5.64
C ASP A 163 -3.25 29.04 -5.06
N ASP A 164 -1.96 28.70 -5.02
CA ASP A 164 -0.89 29.63 -4.64
C ASP A 164 -0.63 30.60 -5.79
N GLU A 165 -1.02 31.87 -5.62
CA GLU A 165 -0.88 32.93 -6.62
C GLU A 165 0.57 33.14 -7.11
N ASN A 166 1.55 32.72 -6.30
CA ASN A 166 2.97 32.80 -6.67
C ASN A 166 3.45 31.59 -7.49
N ASN A 167 2.64 30.55 -7.64
CA ASN A 167 2.99 29.32 -8.32
C ASN A 167 2.28 29.19 -9.68
N LYS A 168 3.06 29.35 -10.76
CA LYS A 168 2.56 29.21 -12.14
C LYS A 168 2.51 27.75 -12.64
N ALA A 169 2.81 26.78 -11.79
CA ALA A 169 2.86 25.38 -12.19
C ALA A 169 1.45 24.78 -12.37
N THR A 170 1.28 24.02 -13.44
CA THR A 170 0.06 23.26 -13.70
C THR A 170 -0.11 22.11 -12.71
N ALA A 171 -1.34 21.64 -12.53
CA ALA A 171 -1.65 20.45 -11.73
C ALA A 171 -0.80 19.22 -12.12
N VAL A 172 -0.51 19.06 -13.41
CA VAL A 172 0.33 17.97 -13.94
C VAL A 172 1.78 18.11 -13.50
N GLU A 173 2.33 19.33 -13.52
CA GLU A 173 3.71 19.59 -13.10
C GLU A 173 3.89 19.40 -11.59
N ILE A 174 2.91 19.83 -10.80
CA ILE A 174 2.90 19.60 -9.35
C ILE A 174 2.83 18.10 -9.04
N ALA A 175 1.91 17.37 -9.67
CA ALA A 175 1.79 15.93 -9.49
C ALA A 175 3.06 15.15 -9.88
N ARG A 176 3.80 15.63 -10.89
CA ARG A 176 5.11 15.06 -11.27
C ARG A 176 6.20 15.34 -10.24
N LYS A 177 6.12 16.45 -9.50
CA LYS A 177 7.07 16.82 -8.44
C LYS A 177 6.86 16.04 -7.15
N ILE A 178 5.71 15.39 -6.96
CA ILE A 178 5.46 14.50 -5.81
C ILE A 178 6.59 13.48 -5.71
N SER A 179 7.29 13.52 -4.58
CA SER A 179 8.41 12.65 -4.32
C SER A 179 7.93 11.26 -3.87
N PRO A 180 8.79 10.24 -3.99
CA PRO A 180 8.58 8.95 -3.34
C PRO A 180 8.22 9.03 -1.86
N LEU A 181 8.84 9.95 -1.13
CA LEU A 181 8.59 10.15 0.29
C LEU A 181 7.19 10.68 0.52
N ASP A 182 6.79 11.73 -0.21
CA ASP A 182 5.44 12.31 -0.10
C ASP A 182 4.37 11.26 -0.35
N ALA A 183 4.54 10.45 -1.40
CA ALA A 183 3.62 9.38 -1.72
C ALA A 183 3.54 8.30 -0.62
N ILE A 184 4.65 7.96 0.01
CA ILE A 184 4.68 7.01 1.14
C ILE A 184 3.96 7.60 2.35
N LEU A 185 4.21 8.88 2.68
CA LEU A 185 3.56 9.55 3.80
C LEU A 185 2.05 9.70 3.58
N MET A 186 1.64 10.11 2.38
CA MET A 186 0.23 10.16 1.98
C MET A 186 -0.44 8.79 2.09
N LEU A 187 0.25 7.73 1.66
CA LEU A 187 -0.30 6.37 1.72
C LEU A 187 -0.40 5.87 3.18
N ALA A 188 0.59 6.18 4.02
CA ALA A 188 0.56 5.85 5.44
C ALA A 188 -0.60 6.56 6.15
N ASN A 189 -0.81 7.85 5.87
CA ASN A 189 -1.94 8.62 6.37
C ASN A 189 -3.28 8.05 5.88
N ALA A 190 -3.39 7.81 4.57
CA ALA A 190 -4.58 7.22 3.97
C ALA A 190 -4.90 5.85 4.57
N TRP A 191 -3.87 5.05 4.87
CA TRP A 191 -4.03 3.78 5.55
C TRP A 191 -4.50 3.96 6.99
N SER A 192 -3.97 4.93 7.73
CA SER A 192 -4.43 5.30 9.07
C SER A 192 -5.91 5.69 9.09
N ASP A 193 -6.37 6.42 8.07
CA ASP A 193 -7.76 6.89 7.93
C ASP A 193 -8.77 5.76 7.64
N VAL A 194 -8.34 4.60 7.12
CA VAL A 194 -9.24 3.45 6.92
C VAL A 194 -9.73 2.94 8.28
N ASN A 195 -10.95 3.28 8.66
CA ASN A 195 -11.44 2.97 10.01
C ASN A 195 -11.69 1.46 10.21
N ALA A 196 -11.73 1.06 11.49
CA ALA A 196 -11.92 -0.34 11.88
C ALA A 196 -13.28 -0.91 11.43
N LEU A 197 -14.31 -0.07 11.32
CA LEU A 197 -15.65 -0.51 10.87
C LEU A 197 -15.62 -0.93 9.40
N THR A 198 -14.97 -0.15 8.53
CA THR A 198 -14.76 -0.50 7.12
C THR A 198 -14.05 -1.85 7.00
N VAL A 199 -12.96 -2.04 7.75
CA VAL A 199 -12.23 -3.32 7.76
C VAL A 199 -13.15 -4.46 8.19
N ARG A 200 -13.85 -4.34 9.32
CA ARG A 200 -14.77 -5.37 9.82
C ARG A 200 -15.86 -5.73 8.80
N ASN A 201 -16.42 -4.73 8.12
CA ASN A 201 -17.45 -4.96 7.11
C ASN A 201 -16.88 -5.72 5.90
N CYS A 202 -15.65 -5.43 5.46
CA CYS A 202 -14.98 -6.18 4.40
C CYS A 202 -14.69 -7.63 4.81
N TRP A 203 -14.31 -7.88 6.06
CA TRP A 203 -14.15 -9.24 6.58
C TRP A 203 -15.46 -10.03 6.60
N LYS A 204 -16.56 -9.40 7.07
CA LYS A 204 -17.89 -10.02 7.03
C LYS A 204 -18.32 -10.37 5.61
N LYS A 205 -18.02 -9.52 4.64
CA LYS A 205 -18.34 -9.73 3.23
C LYS A 205 -17.53 -10.86 2.59
N GLY A 206 -16.31 -11.10 3.05
CA GLY A 206 -15.50 -12.26 2.64
C GLY A 206 -15.91 -13.57 3.29
N GLU A 207 -16.98 -13.58 4.10
CA GLU A 207 -17.54 -14.77 4.80
C GLU A 207 -16.52 -15.51 5.68
N ILE A 208 -15.44 -14.84 6.09
CA ILE A 208 -14.46 -15.39 7.03
C ILE A 208 -14.87 -14.97 8.44
N TYR A 209 -15.38 -15.92 9.21
CA TYR A 209 -15.81 -15.73 10.60
C TYR A 209 -14.73 -16.20 11.58
N SER A 210 -14.67 -15.56 12.76
CA SER A 210 -13.86 -16.06 13.87
C SER A 210 -14.62 -17.22 14.50
N SER A 211 -14.00 -18.39 14.54
CA SER A 211 -14.43 -19.50 15.40
C SER A 211 -14.36 -19.11 16.87
#